data_AF-A0A7J6MK72-F1
#
_entry.id   AF-A0A7J6MK72-F1
#
_cell.length_a   1.000
_cell.length_b   1.000
_cell.length_c   1.000
_cell.angle_alpha   90.00
_cell.angle_beta   90.00
_cell.angle_gamma   90.00
#
_symmetry.space_group_name_H-M   'P 1'
#
loop_
_entity.id
_entity.type
_entity.pdbx_description
1 polymer ?
#
loop_
_entity_poly.entity_id
_entity_poly.type
_entity_poly.pdbx_seq_one_letter_code
_entity_poly.pdbx_strand_id
1 'polypeptide(L)'
;MLNARLFPFANEWIVGLEGFVVGGQLMSKSNLPVYIDSGTSRFWLPHDIFTTVLHTLEAFATAASGRTLELEEIREGSFALPNCLDRAYLPPLQLYLRQDVFGRNFPNIFPYKLDSEEWPIVIPPELYVHYSLVNKRASCSWAVTPKARRNYLQSE
;
A
#
# COMPACT_ATOMS: atom_id res chain seq x y z
N MET A 1 -17.10 -6.92 23.17
CA MET A 1 -17.25 -5.46 23.01
C MET A 1 -15.87 -4.84 23.04
N LEU A 2 -15.34 -4.42 21.89
CA LEU A 2 -14.05 -3.74 21.82
C LEU A 2 -14.24 -2.27 22.19
N ASN A 3 -13.67 -1.86 23.33
CA ASN A 3 -13.61 -0.48 23.78
C ASN A 3 -12.36 0.20 23.20
N ALA A 4 -12.47 0.73 21.98
CA ALA A 4 -11.47 1.66 21.46
C ALA A 4 -11.77 3.05 22.04
N ARG A 5 -10.89 3.55 22.92
CA ARG A 5 -10.96 4.94 23.41
C ARG A 5 -10.43 5.86 22.32
N LEU A 6 -11.30 6.69 21.77
CA LEU A 6 -10.97 7.78 20.87
C LEU A 6 -10.20 8.86 21.64
N PHE A 7 -8.99 9.21 21.21
CA PHE A 7 -8.24 10.35 21.72
C PHE A 7 -8.16 11.45 20.65
N PRO A 8 -8.42 12.72 20.99
CA PRO A 8 -8.57 13.81 20.03
C PRO A 8 -7.23 14.50 19.75
N PHE A 9 -6.30 13.78 19.13
CA PHE A 9 -5.18 14.43 18.43
C PHE A 9 -5.39 14.20 16.95
N ALA A 10 -6.05 15.18 16.31
CA ALA A 10 -6.55 15.21 14.93
C ALA A 10 -7.65 14.17 14.62
N ASN A 11 -8.64 14.53 13.80
CA ASN A 11 -9.80 13.70 13.43
C ASN A 11 -9.44 12.51 12.51
N GLU A 12 -8.29 11.89 12.72
CA GLU A 12 -7.67 10.92 11.81
C GLU A 12 -7.53 9.56 12.50
N TRP A 13 -7.86 8.50 11.77
CA TRP A 13 -7.69 7.13 12.25
C TRP A 13 -6.30 6.64 11.85
N ILE A 14 -5.39 6.49 12.83
CA ILE A 14 -3.99 6.14 12.56
C ILE A 14 -3.63 4.84 13.27
N VAL A 15 -2.94 3.94 12.56
CA VAL A 15 -2.41 2.66 13.07
C VAL A 15 -0.93 2.51 12.69
N GLY A 16 -0.18 1.68 13.43
CA GLY A 16 1.21 1.37 13.10
C GLY A 16 1.32 0.24 12.07
N LEU A 17 2.17 0.40 11.07
CA LEU A 17 2.53 -0.64 10.09
C LEU A 17 3.89 -1.24 10.46
N GLU A 18 3.88 -2.49 10.89
CA GLU A 18 5.09 -3.24 11.25
C GLU A 18 5.82 -3.79 10.03
N GLY A 19 5.07 -4.15 9.01
CA GLY A 19 5.61 -4.73 7.79
C GLY A 19 4.67 -4.55 6.60
N PHE A 20 5.27 -4.25 5.45
CA PHE A 20 4.58 -4.29 4.17
C PHE A 20 5.32 -5.25 3.26
N VAL A 21 4.65 -6.34 2.86
CA VAL A 21 5.23 -7.41 2.06
C VAL A 21 4.53 -7.50 0.70
N VAL A 22 5.30 -7.71 -0.36
CA VAL A 22 4.85 -7.89 -1.73
C VAL A 22 5.56 -9.10 -2.32
N GLY A 23 4.81 -10.12 -2.72
CA GLY A 23 5.40 -11.35 -3.29
C GLY A 23 6.40 -12.06 -2.36
N GLY A 24 6.25 -11.91 -1.04
CA GLY A 24 7.17 -12.45 -0.04
C GLY A 24 8.39 -11.57 0.27
N GLN A 25 8.56 -10.43 -0.41
CA GLN A 25 9.62 -9.47 -0.16
C GLN A 25 9.13 -8.31 0.73
N LEU A 26 9.92 -7.95 1.74
CA LEU A 26 9.60 -6.84 2.65
C LEU A 26 9.96 -5.49 2.01
N MET A 27 8.96 -4.65 1.80
CA MET A 27 9.04 -3.35 1.13
C MET A 27 9.43 -2.20 2.06
N SER A 28 9.12 -2.35 3.35
CA SER A 28 9.51 -1.39 4.37
C SER A 28 9.79 -2.12 5.68
N LYS A 29 10.85 -1.68 6.36
CA LYS A 29 11.16 -2.07 7.74
C LYS A 29 10.87 -0.86 8.60
N SER A 30 10.13 -1.07 9.70
CA SER A 30 9.83 -0.15 10.80
C SER A 30 8.54 0.68 10.73
N ASN A 31 7.69 0.47 11.76
CA ASN A 31 6.58 1.29 12.29
C ASN A 31 6.20 2.57 11.52
N LEU A 32 5.70 2.44 10.30
CA LEU A 32 5.16 3.58 9.57
C LEU A 32 3.74 3.90 10.06
N PRO A 33 3.36 5.17 10.24
CA PRO A 33 1.97 5.52 10.48
C PRO A 33 1.14 5.26 9.21
N VAL A 34 0.05 4.51 9.36
CA VAL A 34 -0.96 4.29 8.32
C VAL A 34 -2.22 5.04 8.72
N TYR A 35 -2.66 5.91 7.82
CA TYR A 35 -3.89 6.66 7.94
C TYR A 35 -5.02 5.86 7.30
N ILE A 36 -6.07 5.56 8.07
CA ILE A 36 -7.28 4.91 7.62
C ILE A 36 -8.27 6.01 7.24
N ASP A 37 -8.43 6.22 5.93
CA ASP A 37 -9.28 7.25 5.38
C ASP A 37 -10.28 6.65 4.40
N SER A 38 -11.55 6.54 4.81
CA SER A 38 -12.64 6.07 3.95
C SER A 38 -13.01 7.03 2.82
N GLY A 39 -12.55 8.29 2.88
CA GLY A 39 -12.70 9.28 1.81
C GLY A 39 -11.65 9.15 0.71
N THR A 40 -10.59 8.36 0.93
CA THR A 40 -9.52 8.15 -0.02
C THR A 40 -9.73 6.88 -0.85
N SER A 41 -9.60 6.99 -2.18
CA SER A 41 -9.86 5.90 -3.13
C SER A 41 -8.65 5.03 -3.48
N ARG A 42 -7.46 5.38 -2.97
CA ARG A 42 -6.18 4.77 -3.36
C ARG A 42 -5.29 4.52 -2.14
N PHE A 43 -4.33 3.63 -2.27
CA PHE A 43 -3.24 3.47 -1.32
C PHE A 43 -2.14 4.48 -1.64
N TRP A 44 -1.87 5.39 -0.71
CA TRP A 44 -0.84 6.41 -0.87
C TRP A 44 0.42 5.95 -0.15
N LEU A 45 1.51 5.76 -0.90
CA LEU A 45 2.79 5.34 -0.34
C LEU A 45 3.83 6.46 -0.41
N PRO A 46 4.73 6.56 0.57
CA PRO A 46 5.97 7.32 0.40
C PRO A 46 6.67 6.95 -0.91
N HIS A 47 7.26 7.93 -1.60
CA HIS A 47 7.75 7.75 -2.97
C HIS A 47 8.82 6.65 -3.09
N ASP A 48 9.71 6.54 -2.12
CA ASP A 48 10.74 5.50 -2.02
C ASP A 48 10.14 4.08 -1.88
N ILE A 49 9.12 3.94 -1.02
CA ILE A 49 8.40 2.67 -0.85
C ILE A 49 7.60 2.37 -2.12
N PHE A 50 6.95 3.37 -2.70
CA PHE A 50 6.20 3.24 -3.95
C PHE A 50 7.07 2.69 -5.08
N THR A 51 8.23 3.30 -5.34
CA THR A 51 9.15 2.85 -6.40
C THR A 51 9.62 1.42 -6.16
N THR A 52 9.92 1.07 -4.91
CA THR A 52 10.32 -0.30 -4.54
C THR A 52 9.19 -1.31 -4.78
N VAL A 53 7.96 -0.96 -4.41
CA VAL A 53 6.77 -1.79 -4.63
C VAL A 53 6.50 -1.97 -6.11
N LEU A 54 6.57 -0.89 -6.90
CA LEU A 54 6.34 -0.92 -8.34
C LEU A 54 7.30 -1.90 -9.02
N HIS A 55 8.61 -1.75 -8.79
CA HIS A 55 9.61 -2.65 -9.36
C HIS A 55 9.47 -4.11 -8.89
N THR A 56 9.08 -4.32 -7.62
CA THR A 56 8.85 -5.67 -7.09
C THR A 56 7.65 -6.33 -7.78
N LEU A 57 6.57 -5.57 -8.02
CA LEU A 57 5.40 -6.07 -8.74
C LEU A 57 5.74 -6.43 -10.19
N GLU A 58 6.48 -5.56 -10.89
CA GLU A 58 6.92 -5.80 -12.27
C GLU A 58 7.82 -7.04 -12.38
N ALA A 59 8.79 -7.18 -11.46
CA ALA A 59 9.66 -8.33 -11.40
C ALA A 59 8.89 -9.63 -11.13
N PHE A 60 7.95 -9.60 -10.17
CA PHE A 60 7.12 -10.76 -9.86
C PHE A 60 6.21 -11.14 -11.03
N ALA A 61 5.52 -10.16 -11.62
CA ALA A 61 4.65 -10.39 -12.76
C ALA A 61 5.42 -10.91 -13.97
N THR A 62 6.61 -10.34 -14.24
CA THR A 62 7.49 -10.79 -15.32
C THR A 62 7.92 -12.24 -15.12
N ALA A 63 8.34 -12.60 -13.90
CA ALA A 63 8.71 -13.96 -13.57
C ALA A 63 7.54 -14.95 -13.68
N ALA A 64 6.34 -14.55 -13.21
CA ALA A 64 5.15 -15.40 -13.21
C ALA A 64 4.54 -15.58 -14.61
N SER A 65 4.60 -14.56 -15.47
CA SER A 65 4.03 -14.59 -16.82
C SER A 65 4.98 -15.15 -17.88
N GLY A 66 6.30 -15.19 -17.60
CA GLY A 66 7.32 -15.58 -18.56
C GLY A 66 7.62 -14.55 -19.65
N ARG A 67 7.13 -13.31 -19.49
CA ARG A 67 7.37 -12.18 -20.41
C ARG A 67 7.50 -10.88 -19.61
N THR A 68 8.18 -9.89 -20.18
CA THR A 68 8.28 -8.56 -19.54
C THR A 68 6.89 -7.96 -19.32
N LEU A 69 6.64 -7.57 -18.08
CA LEU A 69 5.44 -6.88 -17.63
C LEU A 69 5.84 -5.62 -16.87
N GLU A 70 5.59 -4.48 -17.49
CA GLU A 70 5.83 -3.14 -16.93
C GLU A 70 4.48 -2.44 -16.75
N LEU A 71 4.29 -1.73 -15.64
CA LEU A 71 3.10 -0.91 -15.48
C LEU A 71 3.33 0.45 -16.15
N GLU A 72 2.36 0.87 -16.94
CA GLU A 72 2.44 2.12 -17.69
C GLU A 72 1.89 3.27 -16.85
N GLU A 73 2.65 4.36 -16.70
CA GLU A 73 2.10 5.58 -16.10
C GLU A 73 1.09 6.21 -17.07
N ILE A 74 -0.17 6.29 -16.65
CA ILE A 74 -1.26 6.85 -17.46
C ILE A 74 -1.51 8.33 -17.16
N ARG A 75 -1.31 8.77 -15.89
CA ARG A 75 -1.48 10.16 -15.46
C ARG A 75 -1.03 10.39 -14.02
N GLU A 76 -0.16 11.38 -13.80
CA GLU A 76 0.12 11.99 -12.48
C GLU A 76 0.36 10.94 -11.36
N GLY A 77 1.24 9.96 -11.61
CA GLY A 77 1.53 8.89 -10.64
C GLY A 77 0.49 7.76 -10.58
N SER A 78 -0.48 7.74 -11.49
CA SER A 78 -1.38 6.60 -11.71
C SER A 78 -0.76 5.65 -12.72
N PHE A 79 -0.74 4.37 -12.40
CA PHE A 79 -0.17 3.32 -13.24
C PHE A 79 -1.24 2.34 -13.68
N ALA A 80 -1.07 1.69 -14.82
CA ALA A 80 -1.99 0.69 -15.33
C ALA A 80 -1.26 -0.51 -15.93
N LEU A 81 -1.91 -1.67 -15.87
CA LEU A 81 -1.47 -2.83 -16.63
C LEU A 81 -1.76 -2.64 -18.12
N PRO A 82 -0.85 -3.04 -19.02
CA PRO A 82 -1.09 -3.05 -20.46
C PRO A 82 -2.27 -3.96 -20.85
N ASN A 83 -2.42 -5.09 -20.15
CA ASN A 83 -3.55 -5.98 -20.29
C ASN A 83 -4.14 -6.34 -18.92
N CYS A 84 -5.45 -6.16 -18.78
CA CYS A 84 -6.20 -6.48 -17.56
C CYS A 84 -6.08 -7.94 -17.10
N LEU A 85 -5.84 -8.88 -18.02
CA LEU A 85 -5.62 -10.29 -17.69
C LEU A 85 -4.31 -10.52 -16.93
N ASP A 86 -3.34 -9.61 -17.05
CA ASP A 86 -2.05 -9.73 -16.39
C ASP A 86 -2.13 -9.54 -14.88
N ARG A 87 -3.29 -9.09 -14.36
CA ARG A 87 -3.56 -9.06 -12.92
C ARG A 87 -3.36 -10.43 -12.27
N ALA A 88 -3.58 -11.51 -13.00
CA ALA A 88 -3.43 -12.88 -12.52
C ALA A 88 -1.98 -13.23 -12.14
N TYR A 89 -1.00 -12.47 -12.67
CA TYR A 89 0.42 -12.65 -12.38
C TYR A 89 0.92 -11.76 -11.25
N LEU A 90 0.09 -10.87 -10.71
CA LEU A 90 0.50 -9.99 -9.63
C LEU A 90 0.40 -10.70 -8.27
N PRO A 91 1.35 -10.47 -7.35
CA PRO A 91 1.31 -11.04 -6.01
C PRO A 91 0.38 -10.25 -5.08
N PRO A 92 -0.22 -10.89 -4.07
CA PRO A 92 -0.97 -10.16 -3.06
C PRO A 92 -0.08 -9.16 -2.29
N LEU A 93 -0.70 -8.06 -1.86
CA LEU A 93 -0.11 -7.12 -0.91
C LEU A 93 -0.43 -7.59 0.52
N GLN A 94 0.55 -7.56 1.41
CA GLN A 94 0.39 -8.01 2.79
C GLN A 94 0.80 -6.90 3.75
N LEU A 95 -0.14 -6.47 4.60
CA LEU A 95 0.08 -5.44 5.61
C LEU A 95 0.02 -6.06 7.00
N TYR A 96 1.09 -5.89 7.76
CA TYR A 96 1.18 -6.29 9.17
C TYR A 96 0.94 -5.04 10.00
N LEU A 97 -0.26 -4.91 10.56
CA LEU A 97 -0.68 -3.75 11.34
C LEU A 97 -0.59 -4.06 12.82
N ARG A 98 0.04 -3.16 13.58
CA ARG A 98 0.18 -3.29 15.01
C ARG A 98 -1.12 -2.97 15.73
N GLN A 99 -1.73 -3.93 16.43
CA GLN A 99 -3.02 -3.72 17.11
C GLN A 99 -2.93 -2.87 18.39
N ASP A 100 -1.75 -2.75 19.00
CA ASP A 100 -1.57 -2.06 20.30
C ASP A 100 -1.50 -0.51 20.20
N VAL A 101 -1.47 0.05 18.98
CA VAL A 101 -1.32 1.50 18.72
C VAL A 101 -2.55 2.12 18.05
N PHE A 102 -3.71 2.03 18.67
CA PHE A 102 -4.78 3.01 18.42
C PHE A 102 -4.56 4.23 19.33
N GLY A 103 -4.10 5.35 18.75
CA GLY A 103 -4.20 6.68 19.38
C GLY A 103 -3.20 7.05 20.49
N ARG A 104 -1.91 6.66 20.43
CA ARG A 104 -0.89 7.25 21.31
C ARG A 104 0.43 7.60 20.61
N ASN A 105 1.01 8.72 21.05
CA ASN A 105 2.32 9.26 20.67
C ASN A 105 3.37 8.16 20.49
N PHE A 106 4.13 8.24 19.39
CA PHE A 106 5.18 7.31 19.01
C PHE A 106 6.54 7.71 19.62
N PRO A 107 7.03 7.08 20.70
CA PRO A 107 8.47 7.11 20.99
C PRO A 107 9.19 6.06 20.13
N ASN A 108 10.12 6.53 19.31
CA ASN A 108 11.02 5.76 18.44
C ASN A 108 12.01 4.88 19.22
N ILE A 109 11.57 3.90 20.02
CA ILE A 109 12.51 3.06 20.78
C ILE A 109 11.97 1.65 20.99
N PHE A 110 12.02 0.74 20.00
CA PHE A 110 12.13 -0.70 20.29
C PHE A 110 12.83 -1.46 19.14
N PRO A 111 13.76 -2.38 19.42
CA PRO A 111 14.39 -3.24 18.42
C PRO A 111 13.41 -4.30 17.91
N TYR A 112 13.36 -4.49 16.59
CA TYR A 112 12.37 -5.33 15.90
C TYR A 112 12.60 -6.83 16.10
N LYS A 113 11.52 -7.52 16.49
CA LYS A 113 11.26 -8.93 16.20
C LYS A 113 9.83 -8.98 15.65
N LEU A 114 9.62 -9.58 14.47
CA LEU A 114 8.29 -10.00 14.02
C LEU A 114 7.86 -11.14 14.95
N ASP A 115 7.44 -10.83 16.17
CA ASP A 115 6.92 -11.82 17.09
C ASP A 115 5.47 -12.12 16.68
N SER A 116 5.38 -13.19 15.89
CA SER A 116 4.23 -14.05 15.60
C SER A 116 3.01 -13.89 16.51
N GLU A 117 1.88 -13.48 15.92
CA GLU A 117 0.52 -14.02 16.13
C GLU A 117 -0.56 -13.26 15.32
N GLU A 118 -0.22 -12.12 14.73
CA GLU A 118 -1.18 -11.33 13.93
C GLU A 118 -1.17 -11.76 12.46
N TRP A 119 -2.34 -12.15 11.97
CA TRP A 119 -2.55 -12.49 10.56
C TRP A 119 -2.45 -11.22 9.70
N PRO A 120 -1.66 -11.22 8.62
CA PRO A 120 -1.56 -10.05 7.76
C PRO A 120 -2.92 -9.73 7.13
N ILE A 121 -3.19 -8.44 6.93
CA ILE A 121 -4.23 -8.03 6.00
C ILE A 121 -3.71 -8.32 4.59
N VAL A 122 -4.35 -9.28 3.93
CA VAL A 122 -4.01 -9.70 2.57
C VAL A 122 -4.95 -8.99 1.59
N ILE A 123 -4.37 -8.19 0.70
CA ILE A 123 -5.09 -7.49 -0.36
C ILE A 123 -4.72 -8.19 -1.68
N PRO A 124 -5.61 -9.01 -2.24
CA PRO A 124 -5.33 -9.72 -3.48
C PRO A 124 -5.43 -8.77 -4.70
N PRO A 125 -4.87 -9.14 -5.87
CA PRO A 125 -4.84 -8.31 -7.06
C PRO A 125 -6.20 -7.76 -7.49
N GLU A 126 -7.27 -8.48 -7.25
CA GLU A 126 -8.64 -8.07 -7.60
C GLU A 126 -9.11 -6.83 -6.83
N LEU A 127 -8.51 -6.55 -5.67
CA LEU A 127 -8.89 -5.41 -4.83
C LEU A 127 -8.01 -4.18 -5.07
N TYR A 128 -6.77 -4.33 -5.55
CA TYR A 128 -5.89 -3.20 -5.82
C TYR A 128 -5.67 -2.94 -7.33
N VAL A 129 -6.22 -3.76 -8.23
CA VAL A 129 -6.27 -3.49 -9.67
C VAL A 129 -7.72 -3.21 -10.08
N HIS A 130 -7.99 -1.98 -10.46
CA HIS A 130 -9.32 -1.54 -10.87
C HIS A 130 -9.48 -1.53 -12.37
N TYR A 131 -10.49 -2.26 -12.85
CA TYR A 131 -10.96 -2.16 -14.22
C TYR A 131 -11.78 -0.90 -14.43
N SER A 132 -11.45 -0.13 -15.45
CA SER A 132 -12.19 1.04 -15.89
C SER A 132 -12.25 1.09 -17.42
N LEU A 133 -13.31 1.70 -17.95
CA LEU A 133 -13.45 1.99 -19.37
C LEU A 133 -13.16 3.47 -19.61
N VAL A 134 -11.99 3.76 -20.17
CA VAL A 134 -11.58 5.12 -20.54
C VAL A 134 -11.65 5.22 -22.06
N ASN A 135 -12.51 6.10 -22.59
CA ASN A 135 -12.69 6.30 -24.04
C ASN A 135 -12.91 5.00 -24.83
N LYS A 136 -13.75 4.09 -24.31
CA LYS A 136 -14.03 2.76 -24.88
C LYS A 136 -12.83 1.81 -24.93
N ARG A 137 -11.73 2.13 -24.26
CA ARG A 137 -10.61 1.21 -24.03
C ARG A 137 -10.64 0.71 -22.59
N ALA A 138 -10.48 -0.59 -22.43
CA ALA A 138 -10.26 -1.19 -21.12
C ALA A 138 -8.93 -0.69 -20.56
N SER A 139 -8.95 -0.21 -19.33
CA SER A 139 -7.76 0.17 -18.57
C SER A 139 -7.84 -0.52 -17.22
N CYS A 140 -6.73 -1.15 -16.81
CA CYS A 140 -6.62 -1.76 -15.49
C CYS A 140 -5.64 -0.96 -14.66
N SER A 141 -6.17 0.09 -14.03
CA SER A 141 -5.39 1.01 -13.21
C SER A 141 -5.08 0.40 -11.85
N TRP A 142 -3.86 0.57 -11.41
CA TRP A 142 -3.40 0.22 -10.08
C TRP A 142 -3.90 1.24 -9.03
N ALA A 143 -4.38 0.73 -7.90
CA ALA A 143 -4.91 1.51 -6.79
C ALA A 143 -3.83 2.10 -5.87
N VAL A 144 -2.55 1.84 -6.13
CA VAL A 144 -1.45 2.39 -5.33
C VAL A 144 -0.80 3.53 -6.10
N THR A 145 -0.57 4.65 -5.43
CA THR A 145 -0.02 5.87 -6.00
C THR A 145 1.07 6.41 -5.09
N PRO A 146 2.13 7.05 -5.63
CA PRO A 146 3.05 7.79 -4.79
C PRO A 146 2.29 8.94 -4.13
N LYS A 147 2.55 9.18 -2.85
CA LYS A 147 2.05 10.35 -2.14
C LYS A 147 2.72 11.58 -2.75
N ALA A 148 1.94 12.41 -3.43
CA ALA A 148 2.44 13.65 -4.02
C ALA A 148 3.08 14.53 -2.92
N ARG A 149 4.28 15.08 -3.18
CA ARG A 149 5.02 15.96 -2.26
C ARG A 149 4.29 17.26 -1.87
N ARG A 150 3.11 17.55 -2.42
CA ARG A 150 2.37 18.78 -2.10
C ARG A 150 1.64 18.61 -0.76
N ASN A 151 2.10 19.37 0.24
CA ASN A 151 1.43 19.70 1.52
C ASN A 151 1.88 18.94 2.78
N TYR A 152 3.19 18.82 3.02
CA TYR A 152 3.72 18.63 4.39
C TYR A 152 4.56 19.81 4.91
N LEU A 153 4.54 20.96 4.22
CA LEU A 153 5.22 22.19 4.65
C LEU A 153 4.26 23.22 5.29
N GLN A 154 3.13 22.79 5.86
CA GLN A 154 2.21 23.70 6.57
C GLN A 154 1.77 23.19 7.95
N SER A 155 2.60 22.39 8.61
CA SER A 155 2.45 22.11 10.04
C SER A 155 3.82 22.04 10.71
N GLU A 156 4.49 23.20 10.77
CA GLU A 156 5.39 23.56 11.87
C GLU A 156 4.73 24.67 12.68
#